data_AF-A0A7Y5HYY4-F1
#
_entry.id   AF-A0A7Y5HYY4-F1
#
_cell.length_a   1.000
_cell.length_b   1.000
_cell.length_c   1.000
_cell.angle_alpha   90.00
_cell.angle_beta   90.00
_cell.angle_gamma   90.00
#
_symmetry.space_group_name_H-M   'P 1'
#
loop_
_entity.id
_entity.type
_entity.pdbx_description
1 polymer ?
#
loop_
_entity_poly.entity_id
_entity_poly.type
_entity_poly.pdbx_seq_one_letter_code
_entity_poly.pdbx_strand_id
1 'polypeptide(L)' 'MQKIVRQIAEEIRITERQVVAAVELLDGGATVPFIARYRKEVTGGLDDIQLRELEARLSYLRELEDRR' A
#
# COMPACT_ATOMS: atom_id res chain seq x y z
N MET A 1 9.98 -5.21 6.45
CA MET A 1 8.67 -5.52 5.79
C MET A 1 7.46 -5.75 6.73
N GLN A 2 7.38 -6.80 7.55
CA GLN A 2 6.16 -7.07 8.38
C GLN A 2 5.78 -5.88 9.28
N LYS A 3 6.79 -5.19 9.84
CA LYS A 3 6.63 -3.94 10.60
C LYS A 3 6.06 -2.79 9.76
N ILE A 4 6.51 -2.61 8.51
CA ILE A 4 6.02 -1.57 7.59
C ILE A 4 4.54 -1.81 7.28
N VAL A 5 4.18 -3.06 6.96
CA VAL A 5 2.80 -3.45 6.64
C VAL A 5 1.85 -3.10 7.79
N ARG A 6 2.20 -3.50 9.02
CA ARG A 6 1.38 -3.18 10.20
C ARG A 6 1.24 -1.68 10.42
N GLN A 7 2.34 -0.95 10.33
CA GLN A 7 2.32 0.50 10.54
C GLN A 7 1.43 1.22 9.52
N ILE A 8 1.53 0.88 8.24
CA ILE A 8 0.68 1.46 7.18
C ILE A 8 -0.79 1.11 7.41
N ALA A 9 -1.09 -0.13 7.80
CA ALA A 9 -2.45 -0.57 8.09
C ALA A 9 -3.09 0.26 9.21
N GLU A 10 -2.34 0.52 10.29
CA GLU A 10 -2.77 1.36 11.41
C GLU A 10 -2.96 2.83 11.00
N GLU A 11 -2.02 3.40 10.22
CA GLU A 11 -2.05 4.81 9.78
C GLU A 11 -3.26 5.09 8.87
N ILE A 12 -3.53 4.22 7.90
CA ILE A 12 -4.57 4.40 6.87
C ILE A 12 -5.92 3.79 7.30
N ARG A 13 -5.95 3.10 8.45
CA ARG A 13 -7.12 2.38 8.99
C ARG A 13 -7.69 1.34 8.02
N ILE A 14 -6.80 0.51 7.49
CA ILE A 14 -7.12 -0.63 6.62
C ILE A 14 -6.50 -1.90 7.19
N THR A 15 -6.83 -3.06 6.64
CA THR A 15 -6.25 -4.31 7.12
C THR A 15 -4.84 -4.55 6.56
N GLU A 16 -3.99 -5.27 7.30
CA GLU A 16 -2.66 -5.69 6.81
C GLU A 16 -2.76 -6.44 5.47
N ARG A 17 -3.83 -7.22 5.27
CA ARG A 17 -4.09 -7.93 4.01
C ARG A 17 -4.29 -6.98 2.82
N GLN A 18 -5.01 -5.87 3.01
CA GLN A 18 -5.20 -4.87 1.97
C GLN A 18 -3.89 -4.15 1.65
N VAL A 19 -3.06 -3.89 2.67
CA VAL A 19 -1.72 -3.32 2.48
C VAL A 19 -0.86 -4.25 1.65
N VAL A 20 -0.76 -5.53 2.02
CA VAL A 20 0.03 -6.53 1.28
C VAL A 20 -0.43 -6.61 -0.18
N ALA A 21 -1.73 -6.72 -0.43
CA ALA A 21 -2.26 -6.79 -1.79
C ALA A 21 -1.94 -5.53 -2.62
N ALA A 22 -2.02 -4.34 -2.02
CA ALA A 22 -1.66 -3.09 -2.69
C ALA A 22 -0.14 -3.01 -2.97
N VAL A 23 0.70 -3.40 -1.99
CA VAL A 23 2.16 -3.44 -2.13
C VAL A 23 2.58 -4.38 -3.26
N GLU A 24 2.02 -5.59 -3.34
CA GLU A 24 2.32 -6.56 -4.41
C GLU A 24 2.00 -6.00 -5.79
N LEU A 25 0.88 -5.27 -5.93
CA LEU A 25 0.51 -4.63 -7.19
C LEU A 25 1.46 -3.48 -7.55
N LEU A 26 1.80 -2.62 -6.59
CA LEU A 26 2.71 -1.48 -6.79
C LEU A 26 4.13 -1.96 -7.13
N ASP A 27 4.65 -2.96 -6.42
CA ASP A 27 5.95 -3.59 -6.69
C ASP A 27 5.95 -4.30 -8.06
N GLY A 28 4.79 -4.79 -8.50
CA GLY A 28 4.56 -5.32 -9.85
C GLY A 28 4.43 -4.24 -10.94
N GLY A 29 4.60 -2.96 -10.61
CA GLY A 29 4.56 -1.82 -11.54
C GLY A 29 3.15 -1.31 -11.86
N ALA A 30 2.11 -1.77 -11.17
CA ALA A 30 0.78 -1.19 -11.32
C ALA A 30 0.76 0.23 -10.72
N THR A 31 0.07 1.16 -11.38
CA THR A 31 -0.07 2.54 -10.88
C THR A 31 -1.31 2.67 -10.00
N VAL A 32 -1.31 3.65 -9.09
CA VAL A 32 -2.47 3.93 -8.23
C VAL A 32 -3.79 4.09 -9.02
N PRO A 33 -3.87 4.89 -10.11
CA PRO A 33 -5.11 5.00 -10.88
C PRO A 33 -5.56 3.67 -11.51
N PHE A 34 -4.61 2.82 -11.91
CA PHE A 34 -4.92 1.49 -12.44
C PHE A 34 -5.48 0.58 -11.35
N ILE A 35 -4.87 0.54 -10.17
CA ILE A 35 -5.31 -0.29 -9.04
C ILE A 35 -6.71 0.14 -8.59
N ALA A 36 -6.91 1.44 -8.37
CA ALA A 36 -8.18 2.02 -7.92
C ALA A 36 -9.35 1.73 -8.88
N ARG A 37 -9.06 1.54 -10.18
CA ARG A 37 -10.08 1.29 -11.21
C ARG A 37 -10.28 -0.19 -11.53
N TYR A 38 -9.21 -0.97 -11.60
CA TYR A 38 -9.24 -2.33 -12.18
C TYR A 38 -8.83 -3.45 -11.20
N ARG A 39 -8.44 -3.11 -9.96
CA ARG A 39 -8.01 -4.09 -8.95
C ARG A 39 -8.68 -3.90 -7.59
N LYS A 40 -9.84 -3.24 -7.55
CA LYS A 40 -10.61 -3.03 -6.31
C LYS A 40 -10.87 -4.32 -5.53
N GLU A 41 -11.24 -5.41 -6.18
CA GLU A 41 -11.53 -6.67 -5.47
C GLU A 41 -10.28 -7.27 -4.82
N VAL A 42 -9.13 -7.15 -5.49
CA VAL A 42 -7.84 -7.65 -4.99
C VAL A 42 -7.41 -6.89 -3.74
N THR A 43 -7.58 -5.58 -3.73
CA THR A 43 -7.23 -4.71 -2.59
C THR A 43 -8.33 -4.60 -1.55
N GLY A 44 -9.43 -5.34 -1.66
CA GLY A 44 -10.56 -5.22 -0.73
C GLY A 44 -11.24 -3.84 -0.75
N GLY A 45 -11.21 -3.16 -1.90
CA GLY A 45 -11.96 -1.94 -2.16
C GLY A 45 -11.24 -0.64 -1.87
N LEU A 46 -9.90 -0.63 -1.75
CA LEU A 46 -9.15 0.62 -1.52
C LEU A 46 -9.45 1.66 -2.62
N ASP A 47 -9.71 2.88 -2.19
CA ASP A 47 -9.92 4.02 -3.08
C ASP A 47 -8.61 4.73 -3.46
N ASP A 48 -8.71 5.71 -4.37
CA ASP A 48 -7.55 6.45 -4.89
C ASP A 48 -6.80 7.22 -3.77
N ILE A 49 -7.52 7.73 -2.76
CA ILE A 49 -6.92 8.48 -1.65
C ILE A 49 -6.10 7.53 -0.78
N GLN A 50 -6.70 6.41 -0.38
CA GLN A 50 -6.02 5.38 0.43
C GLN A 50 -4.80 4.80 -0.29
N LEU A 51 -4.89 4.56 -1.60
CA LEU A 51 -3.79 4.02 -2.39
C LEU A 51 -2.63 5.02 -2.55
N ARG A 52 -2.91 6.32 -2.74
CA ARG A 52 -1.85 7.35 -2.78
C ARG A 52 -1.15 7.49 -1.45
N GLU A 53 -1.91 7.49 -0.36
CA GLU A 53 -1.35 7.56 0.98
C GLU A 53 -0.46 6.33 1.26
N LEU A 54 -0.94 5.14 0.90
CA LEU A 54 -0.19 3.89 1.03
C LEU A 54 1.12 3.95 0.25
N GLU A 55 1.10 4.36 -1.02
CA GLU A 55 2.28 4.46 -1.88
C GLU A 55 3.33 5.41 -1.27
N ALA A 56 2.90 6.59 -0.82
CA ALA A 56 3.79 7.57 -0.19
C ALA A 56 4.40 7.05 1.12
N ARG A 57 3.59 6.42 1.98
CA ARG A 57 4.05 5.85 3.26
C ARG A 57 4.98 4.66 3.05
N LEU A 58 4.68 3.79 2.09
CA LEU A 58 5.53 2.67 1.72
C LEU A 58 6.92 3.13 1.28
N SER A 59 7.00 4.12 0.39
CA SER A 59 8.28 4.68 -0.07
C SER A 59 9.09 5.22 1.10
N TYR A 60 8.49 6.08 1.92
CA TYR A 60 9.16 6.69 3.07
C TYR A 60 9.67 5.65 4.08
N LEU A 61 8.85 4.65 4.41
CA LEU A 61 9.22 3.64 5.41
C LEU A 61 10.29 2.68 4.90
N ARG A 62 10.29 2.34 3.60
CA ARG A 62 11.37 1.56 2.98
C ARG A 62 12.68 2.34 2.98
N GLU A 63 12.68 3.61 2.58
CA GLU A 63 13.87 4.46 2.65
C GLU A 63 14.42 4.58 4.08
N LEU A 64 13.54 4.64 5.08
CA LEU A 64 13.95 4.67 6.49
C LEU A 64 14.51 3.33 6.97
N GLU A 65 13.97 2.20 6.50
CA GLU A 65 14.46 0.84 6.79
C GLU A 65 15.83 0.61 6.12
N ASP A 66 16.04 1.09 4.90
CA ASP A 66 17.32 0.98 4.17
C ASP A 66 18.46 1.81 4.78
N ARG A 67 18.13 2.91 5.47
CA ARG A 67 19.12 3.77 6.16
C ARG A 67 19.51 3.26 7.55
N ARG A 68 18.88 2.19 8.04
CA ARG A 68 19.11 1.61 9.37
C ARG A 68 19.98 0.37 9.29
#